data_AF-A0A9E9D6E4-F1
#
_entry.id   AF-A0A9E9D6E4-F1
#
_cell.length_a   1.000
_cell.length_b   1.000
_cell.length_c   1.000
_cell.angle_alpha   90.00
_cell.angle_beta   90.00
_cell.angle_gamma   90.00
#
_symmetry.space_group_name_H-M   'P 1'
#
loop_
_entity.id
_entity.type
_entity.pdbx_description
1 polymer ?
#
loop_
_entity_poly.entity_id
_entity_poly.type
_entity_poly.pdbx_seq_one_letter_code
_entity_poly.pdbx_strand_id
1 'polypeptide(L)'
;MNEMNPGEFEAMLAAQRIALGRSDTNEVSTEAPTLTKAELAELLFEQVGLNKREAKDMVEAFFESIRDALESGDSVKLSGFGNFQLRDKPQRPGRNPKTGQAIPIAARRVVTFHASQKLKSMVESGVLGK
;
A
#
# COMPACT_ATOMS: atom_id res chain seq x y z
N MET A 1 -13.50 5.03 -55.95
CA MET A 1 -12.47 5.36 -54.95
C MET A 1 -12.27 4.09 -54.15
N ASN A 2 -11.08 3.50 -54.13
CA ASN A 2 -10.84 2.31 -53.30
C ASN A 2 -10.70 2.77 -51.84
N GLU A 3 -11.59 2.29 -50.99
CA GLU A 3 -11.53 2.50 -49.54
C GLU A 3 -10.32 1.76 -48.97
N MET A 4 -9.52 2.48 -48.18
CA MET A 4 -8.31 1.95 -47.54
C MET A 4 -8.71 0.84 -46.56
N ASN A 5 -8.06 -0.31 -46.66
CA ASN A 5 -8.41 -1.44 -45.80
C ASN A 5 -7.84 -1.25 -44.37
N PRO A 6 -8.37 -1.96 -43.35
CA PRO A 6 -7.95 -1.78 -41.96
C PRO A 6 -6.45 -2.03 -41.72
N GLY A 7 -5.82 -2.91 -42.51
CA GLY A 7 -4.38 -3.19 -42.41
C GLY A 7 -3.51 -2.05 -42.95
N GLU A 8 -3.97 -1.38 -44.01
CA GLU A 8 -3.31 -0.19 -44.57
C GLU A 8 -3.40 1.01 -43.61
N PHE A 9 -4.52 1.15 -42.88
CA PHE A 9 -4.69 2.19 -41.87
C PHE A 9 -3.76 2.00 -40.66
N GLU A 10 -3.62 0.76 -40.18
CA GLU A 10 -2.67 0.43 -39.10
C GLU A 10 -1.22 0.65 -39.53
N ALA A 11 -0.87 0.28 -40.76
CA ALA A 11 0.46 0.55 -41.32
C ALA A 11 0.75 2.06 -41.43
N MET A 12 -0.24 2.86 -41.82
CA MET A 12 -0.14 4.33 -41.87
C MET A 12 0.06 4.94 -40.47
N LEU A 13 -0.71 4.47 -39.48
CA LEU A 13 -0.57 4.93 -38.08
C LEU A 13 0.78 4.52 -37.47
N ALA A 14 1.26 3.31 -37.76
CA ALA A 14 2.58 2.85 -37.33
C ALA A 14 3.70 3.71 -37.95
N ALA A 15 3.61 4.00 -39.26
CA ALA A 15 4.55 4.89 -39.94
C ALA A 15 4.51 6.33 -39.38
N GLN A 16 3.32 6.83 -39.04
CA GLN A 16 3.15 8.16 -38.47
C GLN A 16 3.72 8.26 -37.04
N ARG A 17 3.65 7.19 -36.25
CA ARG A 17 4.27 7.09 -34.91
C ARG A 17 5.80 7.09 -34.98
N ILE A 18 6.38 6.39 -35.96
CA ILE A 18 7.84 6.37 -36.19
C ILE A 18 8.31 7.75 -36.66
N ALA A 19 7.58 8.38 -37.59
CA ALA A 19 7.93 9.69 -38.14
C ALA A 19 7.85 10.84 -37.11
N LEU A 20 7.04 10.69 -36.05
CA LEU A 20 6.87 11.72 -35.01
C LEU A 20 7.84 11.58 -33.83
N GLY A 21 8.74 10.60 -33.82
CA GLY A 21 9.85 10.52 -32.85
C GLY A 21 9.44 10.59 -31.37
N ARG A 22 8.17 10.33 -31.03
CA ARG A 22 7.68 10.34 -29.64
C ARG A 22 8.11 9.06 -28.95
N SER A 23 9.29 9.08 -28.38
CA SER A 23 9.71 8.17 -27.31
C SER A 23 8.99 8.52 -26.01
N ASP A 24 7.66 8.45 -26.01
CA ASP A 24 6.86 8.44 -24.79
C ASP A 24 6.24 7.05 -24.64
N THR A 25 7.11 6.04 -24.53
CA THR A 25 6.74 4.87 -23.74
C THR A 25 6.68 5.36 -22.30
N ASN A 26 5.54 5.93 -21.92
CA ASN A 26 5.12 5.94 -20.54
C ASN A 26 4.86 4.47 -20.21
N GLU A 27 5.92 3.77 -19.83
CA GLU A 27 5.85 2.45 -19.22
C GLU A 27 4.97 2.63 -17.99
N VAL A 28 3.69 2.25 -18.11
CA VAL A 28 2.78 2.22 -16.98
C VAL A 28 3.30 1.15 -16.05
N SER A 29 4.15 1.56 -15.11
CA SER A 29 4.56 0.73 -13.98
C SER A 29 3.28 0.28 -13.27
N THR A 30 2.99 -1.01 -13.35
CA THR A 30 1.84 -1.67 -12.69
C THR A 30 2.04 -1.81 -11.18
N GLU A 31 3.10 -1.21 -10.62
CA GLU A 31 3.27 -1.09 -9.19
C GLU A 31 2.35 0.01 -8.65
N ALA A 32 1.36 -0.39 -7.85
CA ALA A 32 0.59 0.58 -7.10
C ALA A 32 1.58 1.39 -6.22
N PRO A 33 1.50 2.74 -6.24
CA PRO A 33 2.42 3.56 -5.46
C PRO A 33 2.34 3.17 -3.98
N THR A 34 3.49 2.90 -3.37
CA THR A 34 3.59 2.45 -1.98
C THR A 34 3.79 3.66 -1.07
N LEU A 35 2.80 3.95 -0.23
CA LEU A 35 2.89 5.06 0.72
C LEU A 35 3.97 4.83 1.77
N THR A 36 5.02 5.67 1.81
CA THR A 36 6.11 5.57 2.78
C THR A 36 6.02 6.61 3.91
N LYS A 37 6.81 6.44 4.99
CA LYS A 37 6.92 7.47 6.05
C LYS A 37 7.41 8.82 5.51
N ALA A 38 8.33 8.80 4.53
CA ALA A 38 8.85 10.02 3.93
C ALA A 38 7.76 10.75 3.14
N GLU A 39 6.95 10.02 2.39
CA GLU A 39 5.80 10.56 1.68
C GLU A 39 4.71 11.07 2.63
N LEU A 40 4.44 10.38 3.75
CA LEU A 40 3.54 10.91 4.79
C LEU A 40 4.02 12.26 5.34
N ALA A 41 5.32 12.42 5.57
CA ALA A 41 5.88 13.69 6.03
C ALA A 41 5.79 14.78 4.96
N GLU A 42 6.03 14.45 3.69
CA GLU A 42 5.87 15.40 2.59
C GLU A 42 4.40 15.83 2.43
N LEU A 43 3.45 14.89 2.53
CA LEU A 43 2.02 15.20 2.50
C LEU A 43 1.60 16.14 3.65
N LEU A 44 2.15 15.96 4.86
CA LEU A 44 1.90 16.89 5.96
C LEU A 44 2.51 18.28 5.71
N PHE A 45 3.70 18.34 5.10
CA PHE A 45 4.28 19.61 4.66
C PHE A 45 3.38 20.31 3.64
N GLU A 46 2.91 19.59 2.61
CA GLU A 46 2.07 20.16 1.54
C GLU A 46 0.67 20.56 2.00
N GLN A 47 0.01 19.72 2.81
CA GLN A 47 -1.40 19.89 3.17
C GLN A 47 -1.61 20.75 4.41
N VAL A 48 -0.69 20.66 5.38
CA VAL A 48 -0.83 21.31 6.69
C VAL A 48 0.14 22.50 6.83
N GLY A 49 1.16 22.60 5.96
CA GLY A 49 2.14 23.68 5.99
C GLY A 49 3.17 23.57 7.12
N LEU A 50 3.26 22.39 7.77
CA LEU A 50 4.33 22.11 8.73
C LEU A 50 5.67 22.16 8.03
N ASN A 51 6.74 22.59 8.70
CA ASN A 51 8.06 22.47 8.09
C ASN A 51 8.47 20.99 7.98
N LYS A 52 9.35 20.66 7.02
CA LYS A 52 9.72 19.26 6.71
C LYS A 52 10.27 18.48 7.92
N ARG A 53 10.98 19.18 8.82
CA ARG A 53 11.52 18.55 10.04
C ARG A 53 10.40 18.21 11.01
N GLU A 54 9.51 19.16 11.31
CA GLU A 54 8.35 18.94 12.18
C GLU A 54 7.42 17.87 11.63
N ALA A 55 7.16 17.86 10.32
CA ALA A 55 6.34 16.84 9.69
C ALA A 55 6.94 15.44 9.87
N LYS A 56 8.26 15.29 9.68
CA LYS A 56 8.96 14.03 9.92
C LYS A 56 8.89 13.61 11.39
N ASP A 57 9.19 14.53 12.30
CA ASP A 57 9.19 14.27 13.74
C ASP A 57 7.79 13.88 14.22
N MET A 58 6.73 14.50 13.68
CA MET A 58 5.34 14.16 13.98
C MET A 58 4.95 12.76 13.49
N VAL A 59 5.32 12.40 12.25
CA VAL A 59 5.05 11.05 11.72
C VAL A 59 5.75 9.99 12.56
N GLU A 60 7.00 10.22 12.96
CA GLU A 60 7.72 9.27 13.79
C GLU A 60 7.10 9.15 15.18
N ALA A 61 6.82 10.28 15.84
CA ALA A 61 6.20 10.30 17.17
C ALA A 61 4.82 9.62 17.19
N PHE A 62 4.03 9.78 16.12
CA PHE A 62 2.74 9.10 15.99
C PHE A 62 2.89 7.57 15.98
N PHE A 63 3.81 7.03 15.17
CA PHE A 63 4.03 5.59 15.13
C PHE A 63 4.72 5.05 16.38
N GLU A 64 5.60 5.83 17.02
CA GLU A 64 6.19 5.47 18.31
C GLU A 64 5.12 5.34 19.40
N SER A 65 4.21 6.30 19.50
CA SER A 65 3.10 6.24 20.46
C SER A 65 2.24 4.97 20.32
N ILE A 66 2.05 4.49 19.08
CA ILE A 66 1.36 3.22 18.81
C ILE A 66 2.20 2.03 19.28
N ARG A 67 3.51 2.04 19.03
CA ARG A 67 4.43 0.98 19.46
C ARG A 67 4.45 0.86 20.98
N ASP A 68 4.62 1.98 21.69
CA ASP A 68 4.71 2.02 23.15
C ASP A 68 3.45 1.46 23.82
N ALA A 69 2.27 1.84 23.31
CA ALA A 69 1.00 1.32 23.80
C ALA A 69 0.91 -0.21 23.60
N LEU A 70 1.26 -0.71 22.41
CA LEU A 70 1.19 -2.15 22.11
C LEU A 70 2.23 -2.97 22.90
N GLU A 71 3.43 -2.43 23.12
CA GLU A 71 4.45 -3.06 23.96
C GLU A 71 4.00 -3.16 25.42
N SER A 72 3.33 -2.11 25.92
CA SER A 72 2.79 -2.05 27.28
C SER A 72 1.61 -3.01 27.51
N GLY A 73 1.08 -3.65 26.46
CA GLY A 73 -0.06 -4.56 26.57
C GLY A 73 -1.40 -3.93 26.20
N ASP A 74 -1.42 -2.67 25.79
CA ASP A 74 -2.65 -1.94 25.49
C ASP A 74 -3.12 -2.16 24.04
N SER A 75 -4.42 -2.02 23.83
CA SER A 75 -5.00 -1.97 22.49
C SER A 75 -5.10 -0.54 21.99
N VAL A 76 -4.80 -0.29 20.72
CA VAL A 76 -4.93 1.04 20.10
C VAL A 76 -6.17 1.07 19.22
N LYS A 77 -7.04 2.09 19.40
CA LYS A 77 -8.24 2.30 18.59
C LYS A 77 -8.16 3.63 17.86
N LEU A 78 -8.20 3.59 16.54
CA LEU A 78 -8.19 4.77 15.68
C LEU A 78 -9.57 4.87 15.01
N SER A 79 -10.44 5.72 15.56
CA SER A 79 -11.82 5.88 15.09
C SER A 79 -11.86 6.19 13.59
N GLY A 80 -12.74 5.51 12.85
CA GLY A 80 -12.86 5.65 11.39
C GLY A 80 -11.74 4.99 10.58
N PHE A 81 -10.68 4.49 11.21
CA PHE A 81 -9.59 3.78 10.54
C PHE A 81 -9.58 2.29 10.92
N GLY A 82 -9.32 1.96 12.18
CA GLY A 82 -9.29 0.58 12.66
C GLY A 82 -8.65 0.43 14.03
N ASN A 83 -8.46 -0.82 14.45
CA ASN A 83 -8.00 -1.17 15.79
C ASN A 83 -6.80 -2.10 15.74
N PHE A 84 -5.75 -1.80 16.50
CA PHE A 84 -4.66 -2.72 16.79
C PHE A 84 -4.94 -3.45 18.11
N GLN A 85 -4.91 -4.78 18.05
CA GLN A 85 -5.17 -5.66 19.19
C GLN A 85 -4.05 -6.67 19.38
N LEU A 86 -3.69 -6.91 20.64
CA LEU A 86 -2.77 -7.96 21.03
C LEU A 86 -3.52 -9.28 21.17
N ARG A 87 -2.90 -10.37 20.67
CA ARG A 87 -3.42 -11.73 20.83
C ARG A 87 -2.30 -12.66 21.24
N ASP A 88 -2.55 -13.40 22.30
CA ASP A 88 -1.67 -14.49 22.72
C ASP A 88 -1.99 -15.74 21.89
N LYS A 89 -0.97 -16.26 21.19
CA LYS A 89 -1.08 -17.44 20.35
C LYS A 89 -0.39 -18.60 21.05
N PRO A 90 -1.09 -19.74 21.26
CA PRO A 90 -0.48 -20.90 21.88
C PRO A 90 0.51 -21.57 20.92
N GLN A 91 1.38 -22.40 21.49
CA GLN A 91 2.27 -23.25 20.69
C GLN A 91 1.44 -24.21 19.83
N ARG A 92 1.87 -24.42 18.59
CA ARG A 92 1.20 -25.32 17.65
C ARG A 92 2.20 -26.01 16.73
N PRO A 93 1.86 -27.18 16.16
CA PRO A 93 2.72 -27.81 15.17
C PRO A 93 2.87 -26.91 13.94
N GLY A 94 4.10 -26.78 13.46
CA GLY A 94 4.45 -26.14 12.20
C GLY A 94 5.32 -27.06 11.36
N ARG A 95 5.58 -26.66 10.11
CA ARG A 95 6.46 -27.39 9.20
C ARG A 95 7.30 -26.42 8.40
N ASN A 96 8.53 -26.80 8.09
CA ASN A 96 9.35 -26.08 7.13
C ASN A 96 8.70 -26.20 5.74
N PRO A 97 8.32 -25.09 5.08
CA PRO A 97 7.65 -25.15 3.77
C PRO A 97 8.49 -25.82 2.68
N LYS A 98 9.83 -25.79 2.79
CA LYS A 98 10.76 -26.38 1.80
C LYS A 98 11.04 -27.86 2.06
N THR A 99 11.16 -28.29 3.32
CA THR A 99 11.61 -29.66 3.66
C THR A 99 10.53 -30.55 4.28
N GLY A 100 9.40 -29.98 4.69
CA GLY A 100 8.30 -30.71 5.35
C GLY A 100 8.59 -31.14 6.80
N GLN A 101 9.81 -30.91 7.30
CA GLN A 101 10.19 -31.24 8.68
C GLN A 101 9.30 -30.51 9.69
N ALA A 102 8.86 -31.25 10.72
CA ALA A 102 8.05 -30.70 11.79
C ALA A 102 8.87 -29.75 12.65
N ILE A 103 8.49 -28.47 12.69
CA ILE A 103 9.11 -27.43 13.51
C ILE A 103 7.98 -26.76 14.31
N PRO A 104 7.95 -26.88 15.65
CA PRO A 104 6.90 -26.26 16.44
C PRO A 104 6.98 -24.73 16.34
N ILE A 105 5.81 -24.09 16.27
CA ILE A 105 5.69 -22.63 16.32
C ILE A 105 5.46 -22.28 17.79
N ALA A 106 6.44 -21.60 18.40
CA ALA A 106 6.40 -21.21 19.80
C ALA A 106 5.19 -20.31 20.13
N ALA A 107 4.73 -20.40 21.37
CA ALA A 107 3.73 -19.48 21.90
C ALA A 107 4.29 -18.05 21.88
N ARG A 108 3.47 -17.09 21.46
CA ARG A 108 3.89 -15.68 21.35
C ARG A 108 2.69 -14.74 21.34
N ARG A 109 2.95 -13.49 21.73
CA ARG A 109 2.01 -12.38 21.53
C ARG A 109 2.16 -11.84 20.11
N VAL A 110 1.05 -11.54 19.45
CA VAL A 110 1.03 -10.94 18.11
C VAL A 110 0.14 -9.71 18.10
N VAL A 111 0.49 -8.71 17.29
CA VAL A 111 -0.37 -7.57 16.97
C VAL A 111 -1.26 -7.95 15.78
N THR A 112 -2.53 -7.58 15.83
CA THR A 112 -3.49 -7.75 14.73
C THR A 112 -4.19 -6.42 14.45
N PHE A 113 -4.30 -6.04 13.18
CA PHE A 113 -5.08 -4.88 12.76
C PHE A 113 -6.47 -5.31 12.27
N HIS A 114 -7.51 -4.66 12.77
CA HIS A 114 -8.88 -4.83 12.31
C HIS A 114 -9.35 -3.51 11.69
N ALA A 115 -9.51 -3.49 10.36
CA ALA A 115 -10.04 -2.34 9.64
C ALA A 115 -11.48 -2.02 10.09
N SER A 116 -11.75 -0.73 10.28
CA SER A 116 -13.11 -0.24 10.57
C SER A 116 -14.03 -0.43 9.36
N GLN A 117 -15.35 -0.41 9.59
CA GLN A 117 -16.31 -0.48 8.48
C GLN A 117 -16.17 0.71 7.54
N LYS A 118 -15.91 1.91 8.06
CA LYS A 118 -15.65 3.10 7.25
C LYS A 118 -14.50 2.89 6.28
N LEU A 119 -13.36 2.40 6.77
CA LEU A 119 -12.20 2.12 5.92
C LEU A 119 -12.51 1.05 4.88
N LYS A 120 -13.17 -0.05 5.27
CA LYS A 120 -13.55 -1.12 4.33
C LYS A 120 -14.46 -0.62 3.22
N SER A 121 -15.51 0.12 3.55
CA SER A 121 -16.43 0.69 2.56
C SER A 121 -15.73 1.66 1.61
N MET A 122 -14.84 2.51 2.13
CA MET A 122 -14.05 3.42 1.27
C MET A 122 -13.15 2.67 0.29
N VAL A 123 -12.51 1.58 0.71
CA VAL A 123 -11.66 0.75 -0.16
C VAL A 123 -12.51 0.02 -1.21
N GLU A 124 -13.64 -0.56 -0.81
CA GLU A 124 -14.55 -1.25 -1.73
C GLU A 124 -15.13 -0.31 -2.80
N SER A 125 -15.60 0.88 -2.40
CA SER A 125 -16.11 1.89 -3.33
C SER A 125 -15.00 2.49 -4.21
N GLY A 126 -13.79 2.66 -3.68
CA GLY A 126 -12.64 3.19 -4.43
C GLY A 126 -12.16 2.27 -5.55
N VAL A 127 -12.42 0.96 -5.44
CA VAL A 127 -12.14 -0.02 -6.51
C VAL A 127 -13.19 0.05 -7.63
N LEU A 128 -14.42 0.49 -7.36
CA LEU A 128 -15.51 0.60 -8.34
C LEU A 128 -15.52 1.92 -9.12
N GLY A 129 -14.68 2.89 -8.73
CA GLY A 129 -14.56 4.21 -9.35
C GLY A 129 -13.35 4.38 -10.28
N LYS A 130 -12.68 3.30 -10.65
CA LYS A 130 -11.63 3.26 -11.67
C LYS A 130 -12.08 2.48 -12.89
#